data_AF-A0A3G6MV29-F1
#
_entry.id   AF-A0A3G6MV29-F1
#
_cell.length_a   1.000
_cell.length_b   1.000
_cell.length_c   1.000
_cell.angle_alpha   90.00
_cell.angle_beta   90.00
_cell.angle_gamma   90.00
#
_symmetry.space_group_name_H-M   'P 1'
#
loop_
_entity.id
_entity.type
_entity.pdbx_description
1 polymer ?
#
loop_
_entity_poly.entity_id
_entity_poly.type
_entity_poly.pdbx_seq_one_letter_code
_entity_poly.pdbx_strand_id
1 'polypeptide(L)'
;MKFIFTIGLSLLLSSNFFAQKNEKLSTKDAAIIEHFKTDYKKKNYKKFDGKILVKEHLAQFDNKTVYFEKADKITTTILREGLIYPQLLTDFQMQKFLDETTDKTQKRFLKLQKDPKASFDVNNIKFSNTSELTFLTSNIKTKRFKTSVKDIRLNTTSTYLFELMNDKATKNISLEEFIKGAKLTYIDTE
;
A
#
# COMPACT_ATOMS: atom_id res chain seq x y z
N MET A 1 29.14 62.48 -8.17
CA MET A 1 29.33 61.07 -7.74
C MET A 1 28.43 60.73 -6.54
N LYS A 2 27.13 60.52 -6.71
CA LYS A 2 26.25 59.99 -5.62
C LYS A 2 25.10 59.08 -6.09
N PHE A 3 24.93 58.85 -7.40
CA PHE A 3 23.80 58.09 -7.94
C PHE A 3 24.13 56.65 -8.40
N ILE A 4 25.39 56.25 -8.41
CA ILE A 4 25.79 54.91 -8.88
C ILE A 4 25.73 53.86 -7.75
N PHE A 5 25.74 54.30 -6.49
CA PHE A 5 25.73 53.38 -5.34
C PHE A 5 24.35 52.81 -4.98
N THR A 6 23.26 53.40 -5.46
CA THR A 6 21.88 52.97 -5.11
C THR A 6 21.35 51.84 -5.98
N ILE A 7 21.87 51.66 -7.20
CA ILE A 7 21.41 50.63 -8.15
C ILE A 7 22.06 49.26 -7.84
N GLY A 8 23.30 49.24 -7.35
CA GLY A 8 23.97 47.98 -6.98
C GLY A 8 23.35 47.30 -5.75
N LEU A 9 22.86 48.10 -4.78
CA LEU A 9 22.30 47.57 -3.54
C LEU A 9 20.89 46.98 -3.72
N SER A 10 20.13 47.45 -4.71
CA SER A 10 18.78 46.97 -4.99
C SER A 10 18.75 45.65 -5.79
N LEU A 11 19.83 45.33 -6.50
CA LEU A 11 19.97 44.06 -7.24
C LEU A 11 20.41 42.87 -6.36
N LEU A 12 20.99 43.12 -5.18
CA LEU A 12 21.40 42.06 -4.24
C LEU A 12 20.26 41.57 -3.34
N LEU A 13 19.14 42.30 -3.28
CA LEU A 13 17.98 41.99 -2.43
C LEU A 13 16.85 41.24 -3.15
N SER A 14 17.00 40.93 -4.45
CA SER A 14 16.00 40.23 -5.27
C SER A 14 16.28 38.74 -5.44
N SER A 15 17.18 38.15 -4.64
CA SER A 15 17.30 36.69 -4.56
C SER A 15 16.00 36.14 -3.98
N ASN A 16 15.13 35.63 -4.86
CA ASN A 16 14.03 34.77 -4.47
C ASN A 16 14.63 33.54 -3.80
N PHE A 17 14.74 33.58 -2.47
CA PHE A 17 14.95 32.39 -1.67
C PHE A 17 13.70 31.55 -1.86
N PHE A 18 13.72 30.66 -2.85
CA PHE A 18 12.93 29.43 -2.79
C PHE A 18 13.49 28.62 -1.62
N ALA A 19 13.06 29.00 -0.41
CA ALA A 19 13.13 28.12 0.73
C ALA A 19 12.25 26.92 0.38
N GLN A 20 12.87 25.88 -0.19
CA GLN A 20 12.23 24.58 -0.30
C GLN A 20 11.93 24.17 1.14
N LYS A 21 10.67 24.33 1.54
CA LYS A 21 10.18 23.90 2.85
C LYS A 21 10.48 22.42 2.93
N ASN A 22 11.52 22.04 3.66
CA ASN A 22 11.74 20.67 4.06
C ASN A 22 10.56 20.33 4.97
N GLU A 23 9.47 19.83 4.36
CA GLU A 23 8.31 19.36 5.09
C GLU A 23 8.83 18.31 6.07
N LYS A 24 8.76 18.66 7.37
CA LYS A 24 9.23 17.76 8.42
C LYS A 24 8.34 16.53 8.33
N LEU A 25 8.96 15.40 8.00
CA LEU A 25 8.27 14.13 7.80
C LEU A 25 7.37 13.85 9.01
N SER A 26 6.11 13.51 8.76
CA SER A 26 5.14 13.22 9.83
C SER A 26 5.63 12.04 10.68
N THR A 27 5.26 12.00 11.96
CA THR A 27 5.60 10.88 12.85
C THR A 27 5.11 9.54 12.30
N LYS A 28 3.96 9.53 11.62
CA LYS A 28 3.42 8.34 10.95
C LYS A 28 4.27 7.93 9.75
N ASP A 29 4.69 8.88 8.93
CA ASP A 29 5.53 8.59 7.77
C ASP A 29 6.91 8.09 8.22
N ALA A 30 7.44 8.59 9.35
CA ALA A 30 8.67 8.08 9.95
C ALA A 30 8.54 6.61 10.40
N ALA A 31 7.44 6.24 11.05
CA ALA A 31 7.16 4.86 11.44
C ALA A 31 7.06 3.92 10.23
N ILE A 32 6.40 4.36 9.15
CA ILE A 32 6.34 3.59 7.90
C ILE A 32 7.74 3.43 7.29
N ILE A 33 8.59 4.46 7.32
CA ILE A 33 9.98 4.34 6.86
C ILE A 33 10.74 3.30 7.67
N GLU A 34 10.59 3.32 9.00
CA GLU A 34 11.24 2.36 9.90
C GLU A 34 10.78 0.93 9.60
N HIS A 35 9.47 0.71 9.49
CA HIS A 35 8.89 -0.59 9.13
C HIS A 35 9.49 -1.16 7.83
N PHE A 36 9.62 -0.34 6.78
CA PHE A 36 10.26 -0.78 5.53
C PHE A 36 11.77 -1.00 5.64
N LYS A 37 12.43 -0.53 6.70
CA LYS A 37 13.86 -0.80 6.96
C LYS A 37 14.05 -2.09 7.77
N THR A 38 13.16 -2.38 8.70
CA THR A 38 13.27 -3.50 9.66
C THR A 38 12.64 -4.78 9.13
N ASP A 39 11.43 -4.69 8.59
CA ASP A 39 10.56 -5.85 8.36
C ASP A 39 10.45 -6.23 6.89
N TYR A 40 10.95 -5.36 6.00
CA TYR A 40 10.89 -5.56 4.56
C TYR A 40 11.60 -6.85 4.11
N LYS A 41 10.80 -7.80 3.63
CA LYS A 41 11.29 -9.01 2.97
C LYS A 41 10.54 -9.21 1.67
N LYS A 42 11.25 -8.98 0.57
CA LYS A 42 10.71 -9.12 -0.79
C LYS A 42 10.28 -10.56 -1.04
N LYS A 43 9.06 -10.73 -1.56
CA LYS A 43 8.47 -12.01 -1.97
C LYS A 43 7.91 -11.90 -3.38
N ASN A 44 7.46 -13.01 -3.94
CA ASN A 44 6.74 -13.03 -5.21
C ASN A 44 5.35 -13.59 -4.98
N TYR A 45 4.34 -12.71 -5.02
CA TYR A 45 2.95 -13.11 -4.86
C TYR A 45 2.32 -13.32 -6.23
N LYS A 46 1.58 -14.41 -6.38
CA LYS A 46 0.82 -14.67 -7.60
C LYS A 46 -0.33 -13.67 -7.70
N LYS A 47 -0.63 -13.24 -8.93
CA LYS A 47 -1.91 -12.58 -9.21
C LYS A 47 -3.03 -13.59 -8.99
N PHE A 48 -4.22 -13.08 -8.66
CA PHE A 48 -5.42 -13.91 -8.61
C PHE A 48 -5.69 -14.55 -9.98
N ASP A 49 -5.90 -15.86 -9.98
CA ASP A 49 -6.11 -16.69 -11.17
C ASP A 49 -7.58 -17.07 -11.39
N GLY A 50 -8.45 -16.80 -10.41
CA GLY A 50 -9.89 -17.02 -10.50
C GLY A 50 -10.65 -15.92 -11.25
N LYS A 51 -11.98 -15.94 -11.14
CA LYS A 51 -12.86 -14.98 -11.81
C LYS A 51 -12.96 -13.69 -11.01
N ILE A 52 -12.57 -12.57 -11.63
CA ILE A 52 -12.73 -11.23 -11.08
C ILE A 52 -13.89 -10.52 -11.78
N LEU A 53 -14.88 -10.06 -11.01
CA LEU A 53 -15.95 -9.19 -11.50
C LEU A 53 -15.89 -7.86 -10.75
N VAL A 54 -15.49 -6.79 -11.45
CA VAL A 54 -15.42 -5.44 -10.88
C VAL A 54 -16.63 -4.63 -11.34
N LYS A 55 -17.40 -4.12 -10.38
CA LYS A 55 -18.50 -3.16 -10.56
C LYS A 55 -18.11 -1.82 -9.95
N GLU A 56 -19.05 -0.86 -9.89
CA GLU A 56 -18.74 0.51 -9.46
C GLU A 56 -18.21 0.64 -8.03
N HIS A 57 -18.71 -0.16 -7.09
CA HIS A 57 -18.39 -0.06 -5.65
C HIS A 57 -17.95 -1.39 -5.02
N LEU A 58 -17.80 -2.43 -5.85
CA LEU A 58 -17.40 -3.75 -5.38
C LEU A 58 -16.61 -4.51 -6.44
N ALA A 59 -15.73 -5.38 -5.97
CA ALA A 59 -15.04 -6.39 -6.73
C ALA A 59 -15.37 -7.76 -6.12
N GLN A 60 -15.73 -8.71 -6.98
CA GLN A 60 -16.00 -10.08 -6.59
C GLN A 60 -14.89 -10.98 -7.11
N PHE A 61 -14.26 -11.73 -6.20
CA PHE A 61 -13.22 -12.72 -6.44
C PHE A 61 -13.82 -14.09 -6.19
N ASP A 62 -14.24 -14.76 -7.26
CA ASP A 62 -15.09 -15.96 -7.23
C ASP A 62 -16.36 -15.74 -6.38
N ASN A 63 -16.36 -16.17 -5.12
CA ASN A 63 -17.48 -16.04 -4.19
C ASN A 63 -17.25 -15.01 -3.08
N LYS A 64 -16.10 -14.31 -3.08
CA LYS A 64 -15.74 -13.31 -2.07
C LYS A 64 -15.96 -11.90 -2.57
N THR A 65 -16.49 -11.06 -1.71
CA THR A 65 -16.82 -9.67 -2.05
C THR A 65 -15.90 -8.70 -1.33
N VAL A 66 -15.41 -7.73 -2.09
CA VAL A 66 -14.61 -6.59 -1.63
C VAL A 66 -15.33 -5.32 -2.03
N TYR A 67 -15.52 -4.41 -1.10
CA TYR A 67 -16.10 -3.09 -1.32
C TYR A 67 -15.00 -2.03 -1.45
N PHE A 68 -15.25 -0.99 -2.23
CA PHE A 68 -14.33 0.15 -2.35
C PHE A 68 -15.09 1.41 -2.80
N GLU A 69 -14.44 2.56 -2.65
CA GLU A 69 -14.98 3.84 -3.13
C GLU A 69 -14.74 4.00 -4.63
N LYS A 70 -15.80 4.30 -5.41
CA LYS A 70 -15.73 4.46 -6.88
C LYS A 70 -14.69 5.50 -7.32
N ALA A 71 -14.48 6.53 -6.51
CA ALA A 71 -13.51 7.59 -6.79
C ALA A 71 -12.05 7.11 -6.68
N ASP A 72 -11.79 6.00 -5.98
CA ASP A 72 -10.44 5.46 -5.78
C ASP A 72 -10.02 4.59 -6.97
N LYS A 73 -9.46 5.25 -7.98
CA LYS A 73 -8.93 4.61 -9.19
C LYS A 73 -7.78 3.65 -8.89
N ILE A 74 -6.97 3.93 -7.86
CA ILE A 74 -5.82 3.09 -7.50
C ILE A 74 -6.33 1.75 -6.99
N THR A 75 -7.22 1.78 -6.00
CA THR A 75 -7.87 0.57 -5.47
C THR A 75 -8.59 -0.20 -6.57
N THR A 76 -9.37 0.49 -7.39
CA THR A 76 -10.11 -0.14 -8.50
C THR A 76 -9.17 -0.89 -9.45
N THR A 77 -8.03 -0.28 -9.80
CA THR A 77 -7.05 -0.89 -10.71
C THR A 77 -6.34 -2.08 -10.05
N ILE A 78 -5.93 -1.95 -8.78
CA ILE A 78 -5.29 -3.03 -8.01
C ILE A 78 -6.19 -4.27 -7.93
N LEU A 79 -7.47 -4.07 -7.60
CA LEU A 79 -8.44 -5.15 -7.47
C LEU A 79 -8.75 -5.79 -8.82
N ARG A 80 -8.92 -4.98 -9.88
CA ARG A 80 -9.16 -5.49 -11.24
C ARG A 80 -8.01 -6.36 -11.76
N GLU A 81 -6.79 -5.97 -11.44
CA GLU A 81 -5.57 -6.70 -11.85
C GLU A 81 -5.27 -7.91 -10.96
N GLY A 82 -6.09 -8.18 -9.95
CA GLY A 82 -5.90 -9.31 -9.03
C GLY A 82 -4.60 -9.23 -8.24
N LEU A 83 -4.07 -8.03 -7.99
CA LEU A 83 -2.81 -7.82 -7.27
C LEU A 83 -2.99 -7.99 -5.76
N ILE A 84 -4.13 -7.54 -5.26
CA ILE A 84 -4.57 -7.76 -3.88
C ILE A 84 -5.97 -8.34 -3.94
N TYR A 85 -6.19 -9.43 -3.21
CA TYR A 85 -7.45 -10.17 -3.20
C TYR A 85 -7.67 -10.82 -1.83
N PRO A 86 -8.91 -11.19 -1.46
CA PRO A 86 -9.21 -11.66 -0.12
C PRO A 86 -8.41 -12.88 0.35
N GLN A 87 -8.23 -13.90 -0.49
CA GLN A 87 -7.49 -15.12 -0.15
C GLN A 87 -6.02 -14.83 0.18
N LEU A 88 -5.39 -13.88 -0.53
CA LEU A 88 -4.05 -13.39 -0.22
C LEU A 88 -4.00 -12.80 1.20
N LEU A 89 -4.99 -12.00 1.57
CA LEU A 89 -5.06 -11.40 2.91
C LEU A 89 -5.29 -12.44 3.99
N THR A 90 -6.13 -13.45 3.74
CA THR A 90 -6.32 -14.61 4.63
C THR A 90 -5.00 -15.35 4.87
N ASP A 91 -4.30 -15.71 3.79
CA ASP A 91 -3.03 -16.43 3.89
C ASP A 91 -1.97 -15.58 4.62
N PHE A 92 -1.94 -14.28 4.35
CA PHE A 92 -1.07 -13.34 5.04
C PHE A 92 -1.36 -13.27 6.54
N GLN A 93 -2.62 -13.08 6.95
CA GLN A 93 -3.00 -12.98 8.36
C GLN A 93 -2.70 -14.27 9.13
N MET A 94 -2.99 -15.42 8.51
CA MET A 94 -2.68 -16.72 9.10
C MET A 94 -1.17 -16.90 9.27
N GLN A 95 -0.37 -16.58 8.24
CA GLN A 95 1.08 -16.69 8.31
C GLN A 95 1.67 -15.76 9.38
N LYS A 96 1.18 -14.51 9.45
CA LYS A 96 1.58 -13.56 10.48
C LYS A 96 1.29 -14.08 11.89
N PHE A 97 0.09 -14.62 12.13
CA PHE A 97 -0.25 -15.25 13.39
C PHE A 97 0.66 -16.44 13.76
N LEU A 98 1.09 -17.22 12.76
CA LEU A 98 2.00 -18.36 12.97
C LEU A 98 3.43 -17.92 13.27
N ASP A 99 3.89 -16.82 12.67
CA ASP A 99 5.25 -16.29 12.83
C ASP A 99 5.41 -15.47 14.13
N GLU A 100 4.39 -14.69 14.49
CA GLU A 100 4.37 -13.89 15.72
C GLU A 100 4.48 -14.79 16.97
N THR A 101 5.09 -14.30 18.05
CA THR A 101 5.22 -15.05 19.32
C THR A 101 3.91 -15.11 20.11
N THR A 102 2.78 -15.30 19.43
CA THR A 102 1.48 -15.58 20.04
C THR A 102 1.56 -16.84 20.92
N ASP A 103 0.74 -16.84 21.98
CA ASP A 103 0.68 -17.90 22.97
C ASP A 103 0.70 -19.30 22.32
N LYS A 104 1.66 -20.13 22.73
CA LYS A 104 1.84 -21.51 22.23
C LYS A 104 0.53 -22.31 22.31
N THR A 105 -0.31 -21.99 23.29
CA THR A 105 -1.64 -22.56 23.50
C THR A 105 -2.58 -22.21 22.36
N GLN A 106 -2.65 -20.94 21.95
CA GLN A 106 -3.50 -20.51 20.83
C GLN A 106 -3.05 -21.14 19.51
N LYS A 107 -1.74 -21.24 19.28
CA LYS A 107 -1.19 -21.94 18.10
C LYS A 107 -1.55 -23.43 18.10
N ARG A 108 -1.51 -24.08 19.27
CA ARG A 108 -1.93 -25.49 19.41
C ARG A 108 -3.42 -25.64 19.12
N PHE A 109 -4.27 -24.78 19.68
CA PHE A 109 -5.71 -24.82 19.41
C PHE A 109 -6.03 -24.59 17.94
N LEU A 110 -5.37 -23.64 17.28
CA LEU A 110 -5.56 -23.40 15.85
C LEU A 110 -5.23 -24.65 15.02
N LYS A 111 -4.11 -25.33 15.32
CA LYS A 111 -3.69 -26.56 14.62
C LYS A 111 -4.66 -27.73 14.83
N LEU A 112 -5.44 -27.72 15.90
CA LEU A 112 -6.45 -28.76 16.19
C LEU A 112 -7.78 -28.52 15.48
N GLN A 113 -8.01 -27.33 14.90
CA GLN A 113 -9.22 -27.05 14.14
C GLN A 113 -9.21 -27.83 12.81
N LYS A 114 -10.40 -28.28 12.38
CA LYS A 114 -10.57 -28.98 11.09
C LYS A 114 -10.21 -28.09 9.90
N ASP A 115 -10.51 -26.79 10.00
CA ASP A 115 -10.14 -25.78 9.02
C ASP A 115 -9.59 -24.52 9.73
N PRO A 116 -8.27 -24.44 9.94
CA PRO A 116 -7.63 -23.28 10.55
C PRO A 116 -7.80 -21.99 9.74
N LYS A 117 -7.95 -22.10 8.41
CA LYS A 117 -8.06 -20.91 7.53
C LYS A 117 -9.40 -20.20 7.70
N ALA A 118 -10.45 -20.92 8.08
CA ALA A 118 -11.77 -20.34 8.33
C ALA A 118 -11.73 -19.21 9.37
N SER A 119 -10.85 -19.31 10.37
CA SER A 119 -10.67 -18.29 11.41
C SER A 119 -10.07 -16.98 10.89
N PHE A 120 -9.39 -17.03 9.75
CA PHE A 120 -8.77 -15.89 9.06
C PHE A 120 -9.49 -15.57 7.75
N ASP A 121 -10.67 -16.14 7.52
CA ASP A 121 -11.37 -16.00 6.26
C ASP A 121 -11.71 -14.54 5.99
N VAL A 122 -11.05 -13.92 5.01
CA VAL A 122 -11.27 -12.52 4.65
C VAL A 122 -12.39 -12.51 3.61
N ASN A 123 -13.49 -11.85 3.95
CA ASN A 123 -14.64 -11.64 3.07
C ASN A 123 -15.43 -10.42 3.56
N ASN A 124 -16.19 -9.79 2.66
CA ASN A 124 -16.99 -8.60 2.96
C ASN A 124 -16.13 -7.50 3.62
N ILE A 125 -14.99 -7.21 3.00
CA ILE A 125 -14.08 -6.16 3.46
C ILE A 125 -14.24 -4.90 2.62
N LYS A 126 -13.90 -3.73 3.17
CA LYS A 126 -13.91 -2.46 2.46
C LYS A 126 -12.51 -1.85 2.40
N PHE A 127 -12.00 -1.61 1.21
CA PHE A 127 -10.78 -0.82 0.98
C PHE A 127 -11.11 0.67 0.95
N SER A 128 -10.25 1.48 1.54
CA SER A 128 -10.33 2.93 1.49
C SER A 128 -8.95 3.59 1.62
N ASN A 129 -8.88 4.86 1.21
CA ASN A 129 -7.70 5.72 1.39
C ASN A 129 -6.40 5.15 0.79
N THR A 130 -6.50 4.45 -0.35
CA THR A 130 -5.30 3.91 -1.00
C THR A 130 -4.47 5.04 -1.59
N SER A 131 -3.20 5.10 -1.22
CA SER A 131 -2.29 6.17 -1.66
C SER A 131 -0.89 5.64 -1.88
N GLU A 132 -0.20 6.22 -2.87
CA GLU A 132 1.23 5.97 -3.11
C GLU A 132 2.07 6.68 -2.03
N LEU A 133 3.03 5.94 -1.46
CA LEU A 133 4.02 6.44 -0.52
C LEU A 133 5.22 7.00 -1.29
N THR A 134 5.03 8.14 -1.94
CA THR A 134 6.02 8.75 -2.84
C THR A 134 7.36 9.04 -2.17
N PHE A 135 7.36 9.32 -0.85
CA PHE A 135 8.56 9.54 -0.04
C PHE A 135 9.43 8.29 0.18
N LEU A 136 8.92 7.10 -0.15
CA LEU A 136 9.61 5.81 -0.01
C LEU A 136 10.00 5.18 -1.35
N THR A 137 9.70 5.85 -2.47
CA THR A 137 10.00 5.34 -3.81
C THR A 137 11.50 5.44 -4.09
N SER A 138 12.20 4.30 -4.11
CA SER A 138 13.65 4.24 -4.32
C SER A 138 14.06 4.14 -5.80
N ASN A 139 13.19 3.62 -6.67
CA ASN A 139 13.45 3.51 -8.10
C ASN A 139 12.14 3.53 -8.91
N ILE A 140 12.26 3.72 -10.24
CA ILE A 140 11.09 3.82 -11.15
C ILE A 140 10.29 2.52 -11.30
N LYS A 141 10.88 1.38 -10.97
CA LYS A 141 10.29 0.04 -11.13
C LYS A 141 9.49 -0.41 -9.91
N THR A 142 9.65 0.23 -8.77
CA THR A 142 8.99 -0.15 -7.52
C THR A 142 8.22 1.03 -6.95
N LYS A 143 6.94 0.83 -6.63
CA LYS A 143 6.12 1.80 -5.93
C LYS A 143 5.53 1.15 -4.68
N ARG A 144 5.49 1.92 -3.60
CA ARG A 144 4.95 1.48 -2.31
C ARG A 144 3.66 2.22 -2.04
N PHE A 145 2.74 1.55 -1.35
CA PHE A 145 1.40 2.05 -1.13
C PHE A 145 0.97 1.74 0.29
N LYS A 146 0.01 2.53 0.78
CA LYS A 146 -0.78 2.22 1.96
C LYS A 146 -2.25 2.16 1.59
N THR A 147 -3.00 1.32 2.28
CA THR A 147 -4.47 1.25 2.16
C THR A 147 -5.08 0.87 3.50
N SER A 148 -6.29 1.36 3.76
CA SER A 148 -7.08 0.95 4.93
C SER A 148 -8.05 -0.14 4.50
N VAL A 149 -8.06 -1.24 5.25
CA VAL A 149 -8.99 -2.37 5.02
C VAL A 149 -9.87 -2.52 6.25
N LYS A 150 -11.17 -2.29 6.09
CA LYS A 150 -12.17 -2.51 7.13
C LYS A 150 -12.81 -3.88 6.96
N ASP A 151 -12.74 -4.74 7.98
CA ASP A 151 -13.58 -5.94 8.06
C ASP A 151 -14.97 -5.53 8.56
N ILE A 152 -16.00 -5.75 7.74
CA ILE A 152 -17.37 -5.35 8.08
C ILE A 152 -17.96 -6.24 9.17
N ARG A 153 -17.55 -7.51 9.24
CA ARG A 153 -18.06 -8.49 10.23
C ARG A 153 -17.50 -8.20 11.63
N LEU A 154 -16.22 -7.87 11.70
CA LEU A 154 -15.52 -7.57 12.96
C LEU A 154 -15.57 -6.08 13.32
N ASN A 155 -15.96 -5.21 12.38
CA ASN A 155 -15.92 -3.76 12.49
C ASN A 155 -14.53 -3.20 12.87
N THR A 156 -13.47 -3.93 12.52
CA THR A 156 -12.07 -3.54 12.74
C THR A 156 -11.48 -2.97 11.45
N THR A 157 -10.55 -2.03 11.57
CA THR A 157 -9.81 -1.47 10.43
C THR A 157 -8.32 -1.69 10.64
N SER A 158 -7.65 -2.20 9.60
CA SER A 158 -6.21 -2.41 9.58
C SER A 158 -5.59 -1.61 8.44
N THR A 159 -4.43 -1.01 8.68
CA THR A 159 -3.63 -0.39 7.61
C THR A 159 -2.73 -1.45 7.00
N TYR A 160 -2.79 -1.61 5.69
CA TYR A 160 -1.87 -2.45 4.94
C TYR A 160 -0.85 -1.60 4.20
N LEU A 161 0.41 -2.02 4.27
CA LEU A 161 1.53 -1.51 3.49
C LEU A 161 1.89 -2.54 2.44
N PHE A 162 2.06 -2.13 1.19
CA PHE A 162 2.42 -3.07 0.12
C PHE A 162 3.32 -2.44 -0.93
N GLU A 163 4.09 -3.29 -1.63
CA GLU A 163 4.99 -2.90 -2.72
C GLU A 163 4.58 -3.58 -4.01
N LEU A 164 4.47 -2.78 -5.07
CA LEU A 164 4.27 -3.24 -6.43
C LEU A 164 5.56 -3.03 -7.23
N MET A 165 5.95 -4.04 -8.00
CA MET A 165 7.08 -3.95 -8.93
C MET A 165 6.62 -4.15 -10.36
N ASN A 166 7.01 -3.25 -11.25
CA ASN A 166 6.80 -3.37 -12.69
C ASN A 166 8.15 -3.31 -13.42
N ASP A 167 8.59 -4.47 -13.92
CA ASP A 167 9.90 -4.61 -14.56
C ASP A 167 10.04 -3.79 -15.86
N LYS A 168 8.90 -3.46 -16.47
CA LYS A 168 8.76 -2.70 -17.73
C LYS A 168 8.52 -1.20 -17.49
N ALA A 169 8.52 -0.73 -16.23
CA ALA A 169 8.28 0.66 -15.92
C ALA A 169 9.36 1.57 -16.52
N THR A 170 8.91 2.68 -17.10
CA THR A 170 9.76 3.76 -17.62
C THR A 170 9.50 5.05 -16.83
N LYS A 171 10.32 6.09 -17.01
CA LYS A 171 10.16 7.36 -16.29
C LYS A 171 8.80 8.04 -16.50
N ASN A 172 8.17 7.82 -17.65
CA ASN A 172 6.94 8.51 -18.06
C ASN A 172 5.69 7.61 -18.00
N ILE A 173 5.79 6.42 -17.39
CA ILE A 173 4.64 5.52 -17.26
C ILE A 173 3.58 6.13 -16.33
N SER A 174 2.31 6.07 -16.74
CA SER A 174 1.23 6.50 -15.85
C SER A 174 1.10 5.54 -14.66
N LEU A 175 0.56 6.02 -13.53
CA LEU A 175 0.35 5.17 -12.36
C LEU A 175 -0.58 3.98 -12.67
N GLU A 176 -1.61 4.19 -13.49
CA GLU A 176 -2.53 3.14 -13.90
C GLU A 176 -1.83 2.06 -14.74
N GLU A 177 -1.05 2.45 -15.75
CA GLU A 177 -0.27 1.50 -16.57
C GLU A 177 0.81 0.80 -15.74
N PHE A 178 1.41 1.51 -14.78
CA PHE A 178 2.35 0.93 -13.84
C PHE A 178 1.71 -0.23 -13.08
N ILE A 179 0.52 -0.02 -12.50
CA ILE A 179 -0.20 -1.02 -11.71
C ILE A 179 -0.60 -2.22 -12.59
N LYS A 180 -1.13 -1.98 -13.80
CA LYS A 180 -1.51 -3.06 -14.74
C LYS A 180 -0.38 -4.05 -15.02
N GLY A 181 0.81 -3.51 -15.29
CA GLY A 181 2.01 -4.31 -15.55
C GLY A 181 2.75 -4.80 -14.30
N ALA A 182 2.26 -4.50 -13.09
CA ALA A 182 2.97 -4.81 -11.87
C ALA A 182 2.75 -6.25 -11.37
N LYS A 183 3.59 -6.65 -10.43
CA LYS A 183 3.42 -7.79 -9.53
C LYS A 183 3.59 -7.32 -8.08
N LEU A 184 2.87 -7.95 -7.16
CA LEU A 184 3.00 -7.67 -5.75
C LEU A 184 4.30 -8.31 -5.21
N THR A 185 5.13 -7.51 -4.55
CA THR A 185 6.44 -7.95 -4.03
C THR A 185 6.59 -7.84 -2.52
N TYR A 186 5.67 -7.17 -1.84
CA TYR A 186 5.62 -7.05 -0.40
C TYR A 186 4.20 -6.74 0.05
N ILE A 187 3.78 -7.30 1.18
CA ILE A 187 2.58 -6.90 1.90
C ILE A 187 2.80 -7.15 3.40
N ASP A 188 2.42 -6.17 4.21
CA ASP A 188 2.35 -6.28 5.67
C ASP A 188 1.23 -5.36 6.20
N THR A 189 0.93 -5.46 7.48
CA THR A 189 0.12 -4.47 8.20
C THR A 189 1.04 -3.56 9.02
N GLU A 190 0.66 -2.30 9.11
CA GLU A 190 1.24 -1.34 10.07
C GLU A 190 1.08 -1.84 11.52
#